data_AF-A0A7S0WM82-F1
#
_entry.id   AF-A0A7S0WM82-F1
#
_cell.length_a   1.000
_cell.length_b   1.000
_cell.length_c   1.000
_cell.angle_alpha   90.00
_cell.angle_beta   90.00
_cell.angle_gamma   90.00
#
_symmetry.space_group_name_H-M   'P 1'
#
loop_
_entity.id
_entity.type
_entity.pdbx_description
1 polymer ?
#
loop_
_entity_poly.entity_id
_entity_poly.type
_entity_poly.pdbx_seq_one_letter_code
_entity_poly.pdbx_strand_id
1 'polypeptide(L)'
;YIKKLGNPPAAIKLVLEAVCVILGVPPAKIKDDSGKMVPDFWKPSVGLMNEKDFLQKLKTYDKDNINPRIIGEIRAKYLSNESFTPETAKKASPAAEGMCKWVHAMSSYDKVAKVVAPKK
;
A
#
# COMPACT_ATOMS: atom_id res chain seq x y z
N TYR A 1 -14.28 13.27 1.16
CA TYR A 1 -13.87 13.87 -0.12
C TYR A 1 -13.19 12.91 -1.11
N ILE A 2 -13.38 11.58 -1.02
CA ILE A 2 -12.83 10.60 -2.02
C ILE A 2 -13.95 9.85 -2.77
N LYS A 3 -15.23 10.06 -2.42
CA LYS A 3 -16.39 9.32 -2.97
C LYS A 3 -16.78 9.69 -4.42
N LYS A 4 -16.13 10.65 -5.08
CA LYS A 4 -16.51 11.15 -6.42
C LYS A 4 -15.31 11.36 -7.37
N LEU A 5 -14.27 10.54 -7.31
CA LEU A 5 -13.25 10.52 -8.35
C LEU A 5 -13.54 9.35 -9.28
N GLY A 6 -14.27 9.62 -10.38
CA GLY A 6 -14.52 8.65 -11.45
C GLY A 6 -13.24 8.12 -12.08
N ASN A 7 -12.09 8.72 -11.78
CA ASN A 7 -10.77 8.19 -12.07
C ASN A 7 -9.77 8.66 -10.99
N PRO A 8 -9.51 7.87 -9.94
CA PRO A 8 -8.49 8.22 -8.95
C PRO A 8 -7.13 8.35 -9.67
N PRO A 9 -6.32 9.39 -9.39
CA PRO A 9 -4.97 9.50 -9.92
C PRO A 9 -4.23 8.18 -9.73
N ALA A 10 -3.51 7.73 -10.76
CA ALA A 10 -2.79 6.45 -10.72
C ALA A 10 -1.93 6.31 -9.45
N ALA A 11 -1.35 7.42 -8.99
CA ALA A 11 -0.60 7.48 -7.73
C ALA A 11 -1.42 7.05 -6.50
N ILE A 12 -2.69 7.46 -6.35
CA ILE A 12 -3.52 7.04 -5.20
C ILE A 12 -3.82 5.54 -5.28
N LYS A 13 -4.15 5.03 -6.47
CA LYS A 13 -4.37 3.59 -6.67
C LYS A 13 -3.15 2.78 -6.28
N LEU A 14 -1.96 3.22 -6.71
CA LEU A 14 -0.70 2.57 -6.37
C LEU A 14 -0.42 2.59 -4.86
N VAL A 15 -0.62 3.72 -4.18
CA VAL A 15 -0.44 3.83 -2.71
C VAL A 15 -1.41 2.93 -1.95
N LEU A 16 -2.68 2.93 -2.33
CA LEU A 16 -3.71 2.07 -1.73
C LEU A 16 -3.40 0.59 -1.93
N GLU A 17 -3.07 0.21 -3.15
CA GLU A 17 -2.75 -1.18 -3.50
C GLU A 17 -1.51 -1.64 -2.72
N ALA A 18 -0.46 -0.81 -2.65
CA ALA A 18 0.73 -1.10 -1.86
C ALA A 18 0.41 -1.32 -0.37
N VAL A 19 -0.49 -0.50 0.20
CA VAL A 19 -0.93 -0.66 1.60
C VAL A 19 -1.73 -1.95 1.80
N CYS A 20 -2.58 -2.35 0.85
CA CYS A 20 -3.27 -3.64 0.95
C CYS A 20 -2.32 -4.82 0.84
N VAL A 21 -1.39 -4.77 -0.12
CA VAL A 21 -0.40 -5.83 -0.35
C VAL A 21 0.48 -5.99 0.89
N ILE A 22 0.96 -4.89 1.48
CA ILE A 22 1.78 -4.98 2.70
C ILE A 22 1.00 -5.49 3.90
N LEU A 23 -0.27 -5.10 4.06
CA LEU A 23 -1.12 -5.59 5.15
C LEU A 23 -1.69 -7.00 4.89
N GLY A 24 -1.34 -7.64 3.78
CA GLY A 24 -1.83 -8.97 3.42
C GLY A 24 -3.32 -9.00 3.10
N VAL A 25 -3.91 -7.87 2.73
CA VAL A 25 -5.33 -7.75 2.42
C VAL A 25 -5.59 -8.36 1.02
N PRO A 26 -6.45 -9.38 0.91
CA PRO A 26 -6.72 -10.00 -0.38
C PRO A 26 -7.49 -9.05 -1.31
N PRO A 27 -7.24 -9.12 -2.63
CA PRO A 27 -8.01 -8.34 -3.60
C PRO A 27 -9.47 -8.77 -3.60
N ALA A 28 -10.37 -7.82 -3.80
CA ALA A 28 -11.77 -8.13 -4.03
C ALA A 28 -11.95 -8.61 -5.47
N LYS A 29 -12.73 -9.67 -5.69
CA LYS A 29 -13.08 -10.09 -7.04
C LYS A 29 -14.23 -9.22 -7.54
N ILE A 30 -13.98 -8.40 -8.55
CA ILE A 30 -15.02 -7.57 -9.20
C ILE A 30 -15.29 -8.10 -10.61
N LYS A 31 -16.51 -7.92 -11.11
CA LYS A 31 -16.79 -8.13 -12.52
C LYS A 31 -16.26 -6.92 -13.29
N ASP A 32 -15.38 -7.19 -14.23
CA ASP A 32 -14.98 -6.25 -15.27
C ASP A 32 -16.16 -6.01 -16.24
N ASP A 33 -16.06 -4.97 -17.07
CA ASP A 33 -17.05 -4.64 -18.12
C ASP A 33 -17.30 -5.82 -19.07
N SER A 34 -16.27 -6.65 -19.27
CA SER A 34 -16.35 -7.90 -20.04
C SER A 34 -17.04 -9.07 -19.29
N GLY A 35 -17.58 -8.84 -18.09
CA GLY A 35 -18.23 -9.86 -17.25
C GLY A 35 -17.28 -10.84 -16.54
N LYS A 36 -15.96 -10.70 -16.73
CA LYS A 36 -14.93 -11.54 -16.13
C LYS A 36 -14.63 -11.10 -14.70
N MET A 37 -14.44 -12.06 -13.79
CA MET A 37 -14.01 -11.76 -12.43
C MET A 37 -12.51 -11.42 -12.42
N VAL A 38 -12.20 -10.16 -12.11
CA VAL A 38 -10.82 -9.66 -12.00
C VAL A 38 -10.51 -9.29 -10.54
N PRO A 39 -9.27 -9.53 -10.07
CA PRO A 39 -8.84 -9.07 -8.76
C PRO A 39 -8.67 -7.56 -8.77
N ASP A 40 -9.37 -6.88 -7.87
CA ASP A 40 -9.33 -5.43 -7.67
C ASP A 40 -8.98 -5.12 -6.22
N PHE A 41 -7.87 -4.41 -6.06
CA PHE A 41 -7.42 -3.94 -4.75
C PHE A 41 -8.07 -2.60 -4.37
N TRP A 42 -8.72 -1.90 -5.31
CA TRP A 42 -9.29 -0.58 -5.01
C TRP A 42 -10.39 -0.66 -3.95
N LYS A 43 -11.38 -1.53 -4.13
CA LYS A 43 -12.46 -1.75 -3.14
C LYS A 43 -11.94 -2.05 -1.71
N PRO A 44 -11.09 -3.07 -1.50
CA PRO A 44 -10.62 -3.40 -0.16
C PRO A 44 -9.73 -2.30 0.41
N SER A 45 -8.91 -1.63 -0.42
CA SER A 45 -8.05 -0.54 0.06
C SER A 45 -8.85 0.66 0.54
N VAL A 46 -9.92 1.04 -0.17
CA VAL A 46 -10.81 2.13 0.24
C VAL A 46 -11.58 1.74 1.50
N GLY A 47 -12.06 0.50 1.60
CA GLY A 47 -12.71 0.00 2.81
C GLY A 47 -11.77 0.07 4.01
N LEU A 48 -10.53 -0.38 3.83
CA LEU A 48 -9.50 -0.37 4.85
C LEU A 48 -9.17 1.06 5.33
N MET A 49 -9.02 2.03 4.43
CA MET A 49 -8.83 3.44 4.82
C MET A 49 -10.02 4.03 5.59
N ASN A 50 -11.24 3.52 5.38
CA ASN A 50 -12.44 3.98 6.10
C ASN A 50 -12.60 3.30 7.47
N GLU A 51 -11.80 2.29 7.80
CA GLU A 51 -11.81 1.66 9.11
C GLU A 51 -11.27 2.65 10.16
N LYS A 52 -11.99 2.80 11.27
CA LYS A 52 -11.56 3.64 12.40
C LYS A 52 -10.24 3.16 13.00
N ASP A 53 -10.02 1.85 12.95
CA ASP A 53 -8.84 1.16 13.46
C ASP A 53 -7.69 1.09 12.45
N PHE A 54 -7.81 1.70 11.27
CA PHE A 54 -6.76 1.68 10.26
C PHE A 54 -5.41 2.16 10.80
N LEU A 55 -5.40 3.31 11.48
CA LEU A 55 -4.19 3.86 12.08
C LEU A 55 -3.63 2.96 13.19
N GLN A 56 -4.50 2.27 13.94
CA GLN A 56 -4.06 1.29 14.94
C GLN A 56 -3.40 0.10 14.25
N LYS A 57 -4.02 -0.47 13.21
CA LYS A 57 -3.44 -1.54 12.40
C LYS A 57 -2.06 -1.18 11.86
N LEU A 58 -1.85 0.05 11.36
CA LEU A 58 -0.53 0.49 10.89
C LEU A 58 0.52 0.61 12.01
N LYS A 59 0.09 0.96 13.24
CA LYS A 59 0.96 1.09 14.41
C LYS A 59 1.30 -0.26 15.04
N THR A 60 0.33 -1.16 15.09
CA THR A 60 0.47 -2.52 15.62
C THR A 60 0.95 -3.52 14.57
N TYR A 61 1.15 -3.06 13.33
CA TYR A 61 1.66 -3.90 12.25
C TYR A 61 3.04 -4.44 12.60
N ASP A 62 3.18 -5.76 12.51
CA ASP A 62 4.42 -6.47 12.82
C ASP A 62 5.44 -6.25 11.70
N LYS A 63 6.27 -5.22 11.89
CA LYS A 63 7.31 -4.81 10.95
C LYS A 63 8.51 -5.77 10.89
N ASP A 64 8.63 -6.67 11.86
CA ASP A 64 9.68 -7.70 11.93
C ASP A 64 9.26 -8.98 11.20
N ASN A 65 7.95 -9.27 11.14
CA ASN A 65 7.41 -10.46 10.48
C ASN A 65 6.73 -10.16 9.13
N ILE A 66 7.28 -9.21 8.37
CA ILE A 66 6.76 -8.93 7.02
C ILE A 66 7.24 -10.02 6.06
N ASN A 67 6.31 -10.61 5.31
CA ASN A 67 6.68 -11.62 4.33
C ASN A 67 7.66 -11.02 3.28
N PRO A 68 8.85 -11.61 3.08
CA PRO A 68 9.85 -11.08 2.15
C PRO A 68 9.34 -11.02 0.71
N ARG A 69 8.37 -11.88 0.34
CA ARG A 69 7.70 -11.82 -0.97
C ARG A 69 6.89 -10.54 -1.14
N ILE A 70 6.17 -10.13 -0.10
CA ILE A 70 5.35 -8.91 -0.09
C ILE A 70 6.25 -7.69 -0.21
N ILE A 71 7.28 -7.56 0.64
CA ILE A 71 8.24 -6.44 0.56
C ILE A 71 8.98 -6.42 -0.78
N GLY A 72 9.35 -7.59 -1.30
CA GLY A 72 9.98 -7.72 -2.62
C GLY A 72 9.09 -7.17 -3.73
N GLU A 73 7.81 -7.53 -3.73
CA GLU A 73 6.83 -7.01 -4.68
C GLU A 73 6.61 -5.50 -4.51
N ILE A 74 6.49 -5.02 -3.27
CA ILE A 74 6.37 -3.58 -2.97
C ILE A 74 7.55 -2.80 -3.56
N ARG A 75 8.77 -3.33 -3.37
CA ARG A 75 10.00 -2.71 -3.87
C ARG A 75 10.09 -2.72 -5.39
N ALA A 76 9.90 -3.88 -6.00
CA ALA A 76 10.05 -4.06 -7.43
C ALA A 76 8.95 -3.33 -8.22
N LYS A 77 7.70 -3.33 -7.72
CA LYS A 77 6.54 -2.86 -8.46
C LYS A 77 6.16 -1.40 -8.15
N TYR A 78 6.31 -0.97 -6.89
CA TYR A 78 5.86 0.37 -6.45
C TYR A 78 7.03 1.29 -6.18
N LEU A 79 8.00 0.91 -5.34
CA LEU A 79 9.14 1.79 -5.02
C LEU A 79 10.06 2.05 -6.22
N SER A 80 10.07 1.14 -7.21
CA SER A 80 10.78 1.34 -8.48
C SER A 80 10.02 2.27 -9.45
N ASN A 81 8.79 2.67 -9.13
CA ASN A 81 7.95 3.51 -9.97
C ASN A 81 8.06 4.97 -9.53
N GLU A 82 8.45 5.86 -10.44
CA GLU A 82 8.61 7.30 -10.16
C GLU A 82 7.28 7.99 -9.78
N SER A 83 6.14 7.39 -10.13
CA SER A 83 4.81 7.84 -9.71
C SER A 83 4.50 7.51 -8.24
N PHE A 84 5.25 6.60 -7.62
CA PHE A 84 5.13 6.22 -6.21
C PHE A 84 6.06 7.07 -5.35
N THR A 85 5.82 8.37 -5.39
CA THR A 85 6.60 9.35 -4.63
C THR A 85 5.68 10.08 -3.66
N PRO A 86 6.16 10.41 -2.45
CA PRO A 86 5.37 11.17 -1.49
C PRO A 86 4.91 12.51 -2.05
N GLU A 87 5.68 13.13 -2.96
CA GLU A 87 5.30 14.37 -3.66
C GLU A 87 4.08 14.18 -4.58
N THR A 88 4.07 13.10 -5.37
CA THR A 88 2.94 12.77 -6.24
C THR A 88 1.72 12.36 -5.42
N ALA A 89 1.94 11.59 -4.35
CA ALA A 89 0.89 11.23 -3.41
C ALA A 89 0.31 12.47 -2.69
N LYS A 90 1.14 13.44 -2.30
CA LYS A 90 0.73 14.71 -1.69
C LYS A 90 -0.16 15.55 -2.60
N LYS A 91 0.21 15.66 -3.89
CA LYS A 91 -0.62 16.33 -4.90
C LYS A 91 -2.02 15.72 -4.99
N ALA A 92 -2.13 14.43 -4.71
CA ALA A 92 -3.38 13.72 -4.74
C ALA A 92 -4.15 13.83 -3.40
N SER A 93 -3.49 13.60 -2.26
CA SER A 93 -4.04 13.80 -0.92
C SER A 93 -2.96 13.81 0.18
N PRO A 94 -3.10 14.64 1.23
CA PRO A 94 -2.23 14.57 2.42
C PRO A 94 -2.23 13.20 3.10
N ALA A 95 -3.37 12.50 3.09
CA ALA A 95 -3.46 11.15 3.64
C ALA A 95 -2.62 10.16 2.82
N ALA A 96 -2.69 10.27 1.49
CA ALA A 96 -1.91 9.44 0.58
C ALA A 96 -0.40 9.68 0.76
N GLU A 97 0.04 10.91 1.02
CA GLU A 97 1.43 11.20 1.39
C GLU A 97 1.87 10.41 2.63
N GLY A 98 1.06 10.41 3.70
CA GLY A 98 1.35 9.69 4.93
C GLY A 98 1.48 8.18 4.71
N MET A 99 0.57 7.59 3.93
CA MET A 99 0.63 6.17 3.57
C MET A 99 1.82 5.83 2.68
N CYS A 100 2.14 6.66 1.69
CA CYS A 100 3.32 6.50 0.85
C CYS A 100 4.60 6.49 1.69
N LYS A 101 4.76 7.47 2.60
CA LYS A 101 5.88 7.54 3.53
C LYS A 101 5.96 6.31 4.44
N TRP A 102 4.82 5.84 4.94
CA TRP A 102 4.77 4.64 5.79
C TRP A 102 5.23 3.38 5.04
N VAL A 103 4.79 3.17 3.79
CA VAL A 103 5.25 2.04 2.96
C VAL A 103 6.77 2.12 2.69
N HIS A 104 7.28 3.31 2.39
CA HIS A 104 8.73 3.52 2.27
C HIS A 104 9.47 3.19 3.57
N ALA A 105 8.94 3.62 4.72
CA ALA A 105 9.52 3.34 6.02
C ALA A 105 9.56 1.83 6.32
N MET A 106 8.48 1.08 6.03
CA MET A 106 8.44 -0.38 6.19
C MET A 106 9.48 -1.07 5.30
N SER A 107 9.61 -0.60 4.05
CA SER A 107 10.64 -1.09 3.13
C SER A 107 12.05 -0.79 3.64
N SER A 108 12.35 0.43 4.07
CA SER A 108 13.65 0.74 4.67
C SER A 108 13.89 -0.08 5.93
N TYR A 109 12.87 -0.28 6.76
CA TYR A 109 12.96 -1.09 7.97
C TYR A 109 13.33 -2.54 7.67
N ASP A 110 12.67 -3.24 6.73
CA ASP A 110 13.05 -4.61 6.35
C ASP A 110 14.50 -4.70 5.86
N LYS A 111 14.96 -3.68 5.11
CA LYS A 111 16.34 -3.62 4.62
C LYS A 111 17.32 -3.48 5.78
N VAL A 112 17.03 -2.57 6.70
CA VAL A 112 17.84 -2.31 7.89
C VAL A 112 17.78 -3.54 8.79
N ALA A 113 16.61 -4.06 9.17
CA ALA A 113 16.45 -5.27 9.98
C ALA A 113 17.25 -6.47 9.44
N LYS A 114 17.28 -6.69 8.12
CA LYS A 114 18.14 -7.72 7.50
C LYS A 114 19.64 -7.42 7.62
N VAL A 115 20.03 -6.15 7.55
CA VAL A 115 21.43 -5.70 7.67
C VAL A 115 21.88 -5.55 9.13
N VAL A 116 20.98 -5.35 10.09
CA VAL A 116 21.21 -5.30 11.54
C VAL A 116 20.91 -6.65 12.22
N ALA A 117 20.46 -7.65 11.45
CA ALA A 117 20.54 -9.06 11.80
C ALA A 117 21.89 -9.74 11.49
N PRO A 118 23.08 -9.15 11.74
CA PRO A 118 24.30 -9.93 11.90
C PRO A 118 24.66 -10.01 13.39
N LYS A 119 24.87 -11.25 13.82
CA LYS A 119 25.51 -11.70 15.07
C LYS A 119 24.66 -11.56 16.34
N LYS A 120 23.90 -12.61 16.62
CA LYS A 120 23.98 -13.26 17.92
C LYS A 120 24.28 -14.74 17.71
#